data_AF-A0A7K1AWU5-F1
#
_entry.id   AF-A0A7K1AWU5-F1
#
_cell.length_a   1.000
_cell.length_b   1.000
_cell.length_c   1.000
_cell.angle_alpha   90.00
_cell.angle_beta   90.00
_cell.angle_gamma   90.00
#
_symmetry.space_group_name_H-M   'P 1'
#
loop_
_entity.id
_entity.type
_entity.pdbx_description
1 polymer ?
#
loop_
_entity_poly.entity_id
_entity_poly.type
_entity_poly.pdbx_seq_one_letter_code
_entity_poly.pdbx_strand_id
1 'polypeptide(L)'
;IPSPDDFADPTTRETVARALEYMGLTPGTLLRNVKVDTVFIGSCTNSRIEDLRAAASVMKGRTVTVPRVMVVPGSHSVKAQAEAEGLHEIFRAAGADWREPGCSMCLAMNPDKLTQGERSASTSNRNFEGRQGRGGRTHLVSPEVAAATAVAGTFATPSDLDSGRFNVKENS
;
A
#
# COMPACT_ATOMS: atom_id res chain seq x y z
N ILE A 1 -8.31 15.57 2.97
CA ILE A 1 -8.77 15.36 1.58
C ILE A 1 -9.46 16.66 1.16
N PRO A 2 -9.07 17.31 0.06
CA PRO A 2 -9.65 18.59 -0.34
C PRO A 2 -11.10 18.45 -0.81
N SER A 3 -11.86 19.52 -0.70
CA SER A 3 -13.18 19.70 -1.32
C SER A 3 -13.05 20.25 -2.74
N PRO A 4 -13.95 19.92 -3.68
CA PRO A 4 -14.04 20.63 -4.95
C PRO A 4 -14.15 22.14 -4.78
N ASP A 5 -14.82 22.60 -3.71
CA ASP A 5 -15.01 24.03 -3.43
C ASP A 5 -13.73 24.76 -3.00
N ASP A 6 -12.66 24.03 -2.68
CA ASP A 6 -11.34 24.61 -2.36
C ASP A 6 -10.65 25.22 -3.60
N PHE A 7 -11.18 24.96 -4.80
CA PHE A 7 -10.61 25.39 -6.07
C PHE A 7 -11.48 26.46 -6.74
N ALA A 8 -10.87 27.48 -7.35
CA ALA A 8 -11.62 28.55 -8.02
C ALA A 8 -12.07 28.16 -9.45
N ASP A 9 -11.24 27.42 -10.16
CA ASP A 9 -11.46 27.03 -11.55
C ASP A 9 -12.55 25.93 -11.69
N PRO A 10 -13.65 26.16 -12.44
CA PRO A 10 -14.74 25.20 -12.57
C PRO A 10 -14.32 23.83 -13.12
N THR A 11 -13.39 23.79 -14.07
CA THR A 11 -12.88 22.54 -14.66
C THR A 11 -12.10 21.72 -13.63
N THR A 12 -11.33 22.40 -12.78
CA THR A 12 -10.63 21.79 -11.65
C THR A 12 -11.63 21.24 -10.62
N ARG A 13 -12.70 21.97 -10.29
CA ARG A 13 -13.76 21.47 -9.39
C ARG A 13 -14.36 20.16 -9.89
N GLU A 14 -14.75 20.11 -11.17
CA GLU A 14 -15.33 18.92 -11.78
C GLU A 14 -14.34 17.75 -11.79
N THR A 15 -13.06 18.02 -12.07
CA THR A 15 -12.00 17.01 -12.03
C THR A 15 -11.79 16.45 -10.62
N VAL A 16 -11.78 17.30 -9.60
CA VAL A 16 -11.69 16.88 -8.20
C VAL A 16 -12.92 16.07 -7.78
N ALA A 17 -14.13 16.50 -8.16
CA ALA A 17 -15.37 15.79 -7.85
C ALA A 17 -15.36 14.37 -8.42
N ARG A 18 -15.00 14.19 -9.69
CA ARG A 18 -14.88 12.88 -10.34
C ARG A 18 -13.80 12.01 -9.68
N ALA A 19 -12.65 12.61 -9.35
CA ALA A 19 -11.58 11.88 -8.66
C ALA A 19 -12.02 11.40 -7.27
N LEU A 20 -12.75 12.22 -6.51
CA LEU A 20 -13.29 11.84 -5.20
C LEU A 20 -14.33 10.73 -5.31
N GLU A 21 -15.22 10.79 -6.30
CA GLU A 21 -16.20 9.74 -6.58
C GLU A 21 -15.51 8.41 -6.90
N TYR A 22 -14.58 8.44 -7.86
CA TYR A 22 -13.79 7.26 -8.24
C TYR A 22 -13.04 6.67 -7.03
N MET A 23 -12.32 7.52 -6.30
CA MET A 23 -11.56 7.12 -5.13
C MET A 23 -12.43 6.81 -3.91
N GLY A 24 -13.74 7.03 -3.97
CA GLY A 24 -14.67 6.87 -2.85
C GLY A 24 -14.18 7.60 -1.60
N LEU A 25 -13.82 8.87 -1.75
CA LEU A 25 -13.29 9.71 -0.68
C LEU A 25 -14.24 10.86 -0.38
N THR A 26 -14.48 11.11 0.90
CA THR A 26 -15.28 12.25 1.37
C THR A 26 -14.35 13.43 1.67
N PRO A 27 -14.64 14.65 1.16
CA PRO A 27 -13.93 15.87 1.53
C PRO A 27 -13.79 16.06 3.05
N GLY A 28 -12.71 16.69 3.48
CA GLY A 28 -12.41 16.91 4.90
C GLY A 28 -11.89 15.66 5.64
N THR A 29 -12.06 14.46 5.09
CA THR A 29 -11.51 13.24 5.71
C THR A 29 -9.98 13.29 5.74
N LEU A 30 -9.40 12.97 6.89
CA LEU A 30 -7.96 12.81 7.01
C LEU A 30 -7.54 11.49 6.36
N LEU A 31 -6.45 11.51 5.58
CA LEU A 31 -5.98 10.31 4.86
C LEU A 31 -5.70 9.15 5.83
N ARG A 32 -5.19 9.47 7.02
CA ARG A 32 -4.95 8.52 8.13
C ARG A 32 -6.19 7.85 8.73
N ASN A 33 -7.39 8.23 8.29
CA ASN A 33 -8.66 7.61 8.68
C ASN A 33 -9.24 6.75 7.54
N VAL A 34 -8.58 6.70 6.37
CA VAL A 34 -9.03 5.94 5.22
C VAL A 34 -8.51 4.50 5.34
N LYS A 35 -9.43 3.54 5.39
CA LYS A 35 -9.12 2.10 5.44
C LYS A 35 -8.50 1.60 4.14
N VAL A 36 -7.58 0.65 4.28
CA VAL A 36 -6.88 -0.01 3.17
C VAL A 36 -7.18 -1.50 3.19
N ASP A 37 -7.54 -2.05 2.04
CA ASP A 37 -7.94 -3.46 1.89
C ASP A 37 -6.77 -4.32 1.41
N THR A 38 -5.88 -3.73 0.60
CA THR A 38 -4.71 -4.39 0.05
C THR A 38 -3.46 -3.52 0.19
N VAL A 39 -2.34 -4.14 0.54
CA VAL A 39 -1.01 -3.53 0.44
C VAL A 39 -0.16 -4.32 -0.55
N PHE A 40 0.51 -3.60 -1.44
CA PHE A 40 1.41 -4.18 -2.43
C PHE A 40 2.78 -3.51 -2.37
N ILE A 41 3.77 -4.27 -1.94
CA ILE A 41 5.18 -3.89 -1.90
C ILE A 41 5.87 -4.66 -3.02
N GLY A 42 5.86 -4.08 -4.21
CA GLY A 42 6.12 -4.80 -5.44
C GLY A 42 6.16 -3.86 -6.64
N SER A 43 7.28 -3.75 -7.34
CA SER A 43 7.30 -3.39 -8.77
C SER A 43 8.71 -3.49 -9.35
N CYS A 44 8.81 -3.50 -10.69
CA CYS A 44 10.08 -3.35 -11.38
C CYS A 44 10.83 -2.05 -11.01
N THR A 45 10.17 -1.08 -10.38
CA THR A 45 10.74 0.21 -9.98
C THR A 45 11.01 0.35 -8.48
N ASN A 46 10.28 -0.34 -7.62
CA ASN A 46 10.30 -0.12 -6.16
C ASN A 46 10.30 -1.43 -5.35
N SER A 47 11.07 -2.40 -5.85
CA SER A 47 11.37 -3.66 -5.17
C SER A 47 12.85 -4.03 -5.33
N ARG A 48 13.73 -3.04 -5.21
CA ARG A 48 15.17 -3.27 -5.05
C ARG A 48 15.46 -3.75 -3.63
N ILE A 49 16.69 -4.19 -3.37
CA ILE A 49 17.03 -4.72 -2.05
C ILE A 49 16.86 -3.65 -0.96
N GLU A 50 17.21 -2.40 -1.25
CA GLU A 50 17.02 -1.25 -0.34
C GLU A 50 15.53 -1.02 0.00
N ASP A 51 14.62 -1.15 -0.97
CA ASP A 51 13.18 -1.01 -0.75
C ASP A 51 12.65 -2.10 0.19
N LEU A 52 13.10 -3.35 -0.02
CA LEU A 52 12.72 -4.48 0.81
C LEU A 52 13.28 -4.36 2.23
N ARG A 53 14.52 -3.91 2.39
CA ARG A 53 15.09 -3.63 3.73
C ARG A 53 14.32 -2.54 4.45
N ALA A 54 13.96 -1.46 3.75
CA ALA A 54 13.19 -0.37 4.31
C ALA A 54 11.82 -0.85 4.82
N ALA A 55 11.08 -1.59 3.98
CA ALA A 55 9.80 -2.20 4.38
C ALA A 55 9.95 -3.21 5.53
N ALA A 56 10.97 -4.08 5.48
CA ALA A 56 11.22 -5.08 6.53
C ALA A 56 11.55 -4.43 7.88
N SER A 57 12.29 -3.31 7.89
CA SER A 57 12.61 -2.60 9.13
C SER A 57 11.36 -2.11 9.87
N VAL A 58 10.32 -1.70 9.12
CA VAL A 58 9.03 -1.27 9.67
C VAL A 58 8.19 -2.46 10.14
N MET A 59 8.20 -3.58 9.41
CA MET A 59 7.40 -4.76 9.75
C MET A 59 8.02 -5.65 10.84
N LYS A 60 9.32 -5.52 11.12
CA LYS A 60 10.03 -6.37 12.07
C LYS A 60 9.38 -6.35 13.46
N GLY A 61 8.93 -7.51 13.91
CA GLY A 61 8.29 -7.68 15.22
C GLY A 61 6.85 -7.14 15.29
N ARG A 62 6.24 -6.78 14.15
CA ARG A 62 4.86 -6.31 14.06
C ARG A 62 4.02 -7.29 13.24
N THR A 63 2.71 -7.20 13.35
CA THR A 63 1.75 -8.02 12.59
C THR A 63 0.88 -7.12 11.72
N VAL A 64 0.63 -7.53 10.49
CA VAL A 64 -0.26 -6.81 9.56
C VAL A 64 -1.72 -6.97 9.95
N THR A 65 -2.51 -5.93 9.71
CA THR A 65 -3.96 -5.92 9.95
C THR A 65 -4.76 -5.80 8.65
N VAL A 66 -4.11 -5.40 7.55
CA VAL A 66 -4.71 -5.35 6.22
C VAL A 66 -4.99 -6.78 5.72
N PRO A 67 -6.17 -7.07 5.15
CA PRO A 67 -6.55 -8.42 4.72
C PRO A 67 -5.60 -9.08 3.72
N ARG A 68 -5.02 -8.31 2.80
CA ARG A 68 -4.13 -8.81 1.76
C ARG A 68 -2.85 -7.97 1.69
N VAL A 69 -1.72 -8.55 2.08
CA VAL A 69 -0.41 -7.88 2.02
C VAL A 69 0.55 -8.72 1.20
N MET A 70 0.98 -8.20 0.06
CA MET A 70 1.85 -8.92 -0.88
C MET A 70 3.20 -8.23 -0.99
N VAL A 71 4.27 -9.01 -0.87
CA VAL A 71 5.65 -8.56 -1.07
C VAL A 71 6.26 -9.32 -2.25
N VAL A 72 6.62 -8.58 -3.29
CA VAL A 72 7.11 -9.11 -4.57
C VAL A 72 8.49 -8.51 -4.87
N PRO A 73 9.56 -9.33 -4.84
CA PRO A 73 10.90 -8.87 -5.22
C PRO A 73 10.97 -8.44 -6.68
N GLY A 74 11.82 -7.45 -7.00
CA GLY A 74 11.94 -6.93 -8.36
C GLY A 74 12.61 -7.89 -9.35
N SER A 75 13.36 -8.86 -8.85
CA SER A 75 14.05 -9.89 -9.65
C SER A 75 14.38 -11.12 -8.80
N HIS A 76 14.77 -12.22 -9.45
CA HIS A 76 15.30 -13.40 -8.76
C HIS A 76 16.59 -13.12 -7.99
N SER A 77 17.46 -12.22 -8.49
CA SER A 77 18.68 -11.84 -7.77
C SER A 77 18.38 -11.08 -6.48
N VAL A 78 17.43 -10.13 -6.53
CA VAL A 78 16.99 -9.39 -5.33
C VAL A 78 16.31 -10.34 -4.35
N LYS A 79 15.49 -11.29 -4.83
CA LYS A 79 14.87 -12.30 -3.98
C LYS A 79 15.91 -13.15 -3.26
N ALA A 80 16.87 -13.71 -3.99
CA ALA A 80 17.93 -14.53 -3.40
C ALA A 80 18.73 -13.75 -2.35
N GLN A 81 19.02 -12.47 -2.63
CA GLN A 81 19.68 -11.59 -1.67
C GLN A 81 18.82 -11.33 -0.42
N ALA A 82 17.53 -10.99 -0.61
CA ALA A 82 16.60 -10.76 0.50
C ALA A 82 16.39 -12.02 1.36
N GLU A 83 16.42 -13.20 0.74
CA GLU A 83 16.35 -14.49 1.44
C GLU A 83 17.63 -14.78 2.23
N ALA A 84 18.81 -14.53 1.65
CA ALA A 84 20.09 -14.62 2.35
C ALA A 84 20.21 -13.65 3.54
N GLU A 85 19.55 -12.49 3.47
CA GLU A 85 19.47 -11.50 4.55
C GLU A 85 18.34 -11.78 5.57
N GLY A 86 17.52 -12.81 5.35
CA GLY A 86 16.40 -13.15 6.24
C GLY A 86 15.19 -12.22 6.16
N LEU A 87 15.12 -11.31 5.17
CA LEU A 87 14.01 -10.36 5.03
C LEU A 87 12.68 -11.06 4.79
N HIS A 88 12.69 -12.15 4.03
CA HIS A 88 11.52 -12.96 3.75
C HIS A 88 10.87 -13.55 5.02
N GLU A 89 11.67 -13.87 6.04
CA GLU A 89 11.17 -14.37 7.33
C GLU A 89 10.46 -13.26 8.10
N ILE A 90 10.98 -12.03 8.05
CA ILE A 90 10.34 -10.85 8.65
C ILE A 90 8.96 -10.63 8.03
N PHE A 91 8.86 -10.65 6.70
CA PHE A 91 7.58 -10.47 6.02
C PHE A 91 6.58 -11.58 6.34
N ARG A 92 7.01 -12.84 6.30
CA ARG A 92 6.16 -13.98 6.66
C ARG A 92 5.71 -13.94 8.12
N ALA A 93 6.61 -13.60 9.04
CA ALA A 93 6.30 -13.48 10.47
C ALA A 93 5.31 -12.35 10.74
N ALA A 94 5.35 -11.27 9.96
CA ALA A 94 4.37 -10.20 10.03
C ALA A 94 2.99 -10.59 9.46
N GLY A 95 2.89 -11.70 8.72
CA GLY A 95 1.66 -12.15 8.06
C GLY A 95 1.52 -11.71 6.61
N ALA A 96 2.60 -11.24 5.97
CA ALA A 96 2.60 -10.87 4.57
C ALA A 96 2.97 -12.05 3.65
N ASP A 97 2.39 -12.06 2.44
CA ASP A 97 2.71 -13.02 1.40
C ASP A 97 4.06 -12.68 0.75
N TRP A 98 5.10 -13.47 1.04
CA TRP A 98 6.36 -13.43 0.30
C TRP A 98 6.25 -14.22 -1.02
N ARG A 99 6.32 -13.53 -2.16
CA ARG A 99 6.03 -14.10 -3.49
C ARG A 99 7.26 -14.28 -4.37
N GLU A 100 7.03 -14.92 -5.51
CA GLU A 100 8.01 -14.98 -6.61
C GLU A 100 8.09 -13.65 -7.36
N PRO A 101 9.26 -13.30 -7.91
CA PRO A 101 9.41 -12.09 -8.72
C PRO A 101 8.51 -12.16 -9.95
N GLY A 102 7.87 -11.04 -10.30
CA GLY A 102 7.00 -10.97 -11.46
C GLY A 102 6.22 -9.66 -11.52
N CYS A 103 5.38 -9.51 -12.55
CA CYS A 103 4.56 -8.32 -12.69
C CYS A 103 3.53 -8.17 -11.55
N SER A 104 2.96 -9.28 -11.06
CA SER A 104 1.94 -9.30 -10.00
C SER A 104 0.93 -8.15 -10.19
N MET A 105 0.62 -7.39 -9.15
CA MET A 105 -0.39 -6.34 -9.23
C MET A 105 0.04 -5.09 -10.03
N CYS A 106 1.27 -5.01 -10.58
CA CYS A 106 1.70 -3.86 -11.39
C CYS A 106 0.85 -3.64 -12.64
N LEU A 107 0.26 -4.73 -13.16
CA LEU A 107 -0.57 -4.74 -14.35
C LEU A 107 -1.61 -5.85 -14.18
N ALA A 108 -2.90 -5.50 -14.28
CA ALA A 108 -4.04 -6.38 -14.04
C ALA A 108 -4.25 -7.50 -15.10
N MET A 109 -3.17 -8.17 -15.50
CA MET A 109 -3.12 -9.26 -16.49
C MET A 109 -3.00 -10.65 -15.84
N ASN A 110 -3.01 -10.70 -14.51
CA ASN A 110 -2.88 -11.93 -13.74
C ASN A 110 -3.89 -11.90 -12.57
N PRO A 111 -4.03 -12.98 -11.79
CA PRO A 111 -4.99 -13.05 -10.69
C PRO A 111 -4.76 -11.99 -9.59
N ASP A 112 -3.56 -11.42 -9.47
CA ASP A 112 -3.27 -10.32 -8.54
C ASP A 112 -3.84 -9.03 -9.09
N LYS A 113 -5.14 -8.84 -8.85
CA LYS A 113 -5.88 -7.63 -9.22
C LYS A 113 -6.75 -7.15 -8.09
N LEU A 114 -7.03 -5.85 -8.12
CA LEU A 114 -8.03 -5.22 -7.30
C LEU A 114 -9.43 -5.52 -7.85
N THR A 115 -10.35 -5.71 -6.93
CA THR A 115 -11.79 -5.78 -7.18
C THR A 115 -12.42 -4.38 -7.13
N GLN A 116 -13.68 -4.25 -7.56
CA GLN A 116 -14.35 -2.97 -7.60
C GLN A 116 -14.48 -2.36 -6.18
N GLY A 117 -14.02 -1.12 -6.03
CA GLY A 117 -14.07 -0.38 -4.77
C GLY A 117 -12.94 -0.71 -3.78
N GLU A 118 -12.18 -1.78 -4.03
CA GLU A 118 -11.05 -2.20 -3.21
C GLU A 118 -9.92 -1.16 -3.24
N ARG A 119 -9.42 -0.79 -2.06
CA ARG A 119 -8.39 0.23 -1.91
C ARG A 119 -7.02 -0.38 -1.64
N SER A 120 -6.04 0.10 -2.41
CA SER A 120 -4.66 -0.33 -2.32
C SER A 120 -3.72 0.79 -1.90
N ALA A 121 -2.80 0.49 -1.00
CA ALA A 121 -1.54 1.23 -0.86
C ALA A 121 -0.43 0.43 -1.59
N SER A 122 0.16 1.04 -2.61
CA SER A 122 0.94 0.34 -3.62
C SER A 122 2.28 1.04 -3.85
N THR A 123 3.36 0.28 -3.90
CA THR A 123 4.68 0.78 -4.33
C THR A 123 4.86 0.68 -5.85
N SER A 124 3.79 0.53 -6.62
CA SER A 124 3.88 0.69 -8.07
C SER A 124 4.23 2.15 -8.43
N ASN A 125 4.59 2.39 -9.69
CA ASN A 125 4.85 3.74 -10.20
C ASN A 125 3.67 4.35 -10.97
N ARG A 126 2.50 3.68 -11.03
CA ARG A 126 1.34 4.11 -11.83
C ARG A 126 0.03 3.70 -11.17
N ASN A 127 -0.91 4.65 -11.07
CA ASN A 127 -2.23 4.46 -10.45
C ASN A 127 -3.41 4.98 -11.28
N PHE A 128 -3.26 5.16 -12.59
CA PHE A 128 -4.40 5.54 -13.44
C PHE A 128 -5.52 4.50 -13.36
N GLU A 129 -6.75 4.94 -13.64
CA GLU A 129 -7.94 4.12 -13.41
C GLU A 129 -7.86 2.76 -14.14
N GLY A 130 -8.15 1.69 -13.41
CA GLY A 130 -8.14 0.34 -13.96
C GLY A 130 -6.76 -0.32 -14.03
N ARG A 131 -5.66 0.38 -13.75
CA ARG A 131 -4.28 -0.15 -13.89
C ARG A 131 -4.03 -1.44 -13.11
N GLN A 132 -4.40 -1.44 -11.82
CA GLN A 132 -4.25 -2.58 -10.92
C GLN A 132 -5.54 -3.41 -10.79
N GLY A 133 -6.57 -3.10 -11.59
CA GLY A 133 -7.88 -3.74 -11.56
C GLY A 133 -9.00 -2.73 -11.83
N ARG A 134 -10.01 -3.14 -12.62
CA ARG A 134 -11.14 -2.27 -12.96
C ARG A 134 -11.90 -1.84 -11.69
N GLY A 135 -11.99 -0.53 -11.47
CA GLY A 135 -12.66 0.04 -10.29
C GLY A 135 -11.86 -0.05 -8.98
N GLY A 136 -10.62 -0.54 -9.01
CA GLY A 136 -9.73 -0.55 -7.85
C GLY A 136 -9.11 0.83 -7.58
N ARG A 137 -8.95 1.19 -6.30
CA ARG A 137 -8.56 2.54 -5.87
C ARG A 137 -7.13 2.54 -5.34
N THR A 138 -6.18 2.92 -6.21
CA THR A 138 -4.75 2.81 -5.91
C THR A 138 -4.15 4.12 -5.42
N HIS A 139 -3.43 4.05 -4.30
CA HIS A 139 -2.61 5.13 -3.76
C HIS A 139 -1.14 4.74 -3.88
N LEU A 140 -0.34 5.59 -4.52
CA LEU A 140 1.10 5.38 -4.64
C LEU A 140 1.79 5.84 -3.36
N VAL A 141 2.62 4.98 -2.79
CA VAL A 141 3.32 5.23 -1.53
C VAL A 141 4.74 4.66 -1.57
N SER A 142 5.61 5.11 -0.67
CA SER A 142 6.93 4.50 -0.48
C SER A 142 6.83 3.11 0.17
N PRO A 143 7.89 2.27 0.10
CA PRO A 143 7.94 0.98 0.77
C PRO A 143 7.67 1.05 2.29
N GLU A 144 8.20 2.07 2.97
CA GLU A 144 8.03 2.27 4.41
C GLU A 144 6.59 2.65 4.76
N VAL A 145 5.96 3.51 3.95
CA VAL A 145 4.55 3.90 4.14
C VAL A 145 3.62 2.73 3.81
N ALA A 146 3.91 1.94 2.77
CA ALA A 146 3.17 0.71 2.48
C ALA A 146 3.26 -0.27 3.66
N ALA A 147 4.46 -0.48 4.20
CA ALA A 147 4.67 -1.35 5.35
C ALA A 147 3.97 -0.85 6.61
N ALA A 148 4.05 0.46 6.91
CA ALA A 148 3.36 1.05 8.04
C ALA A 148 1.84 0.95 7.90
N THR A 149 1.33 1.18 6.69
CA THR A 149 -0.09 1.03 6.35
C THR A 149 -0.57 -0.41 6.51
N ALA A 150 0.25 -1.40 6.14
CA ALA A 150 -0.08 -2.82 6.32
C ALA A 150 -0.28 -3.19 7.80
N VAL A 151 0.55 -2.63 8.67
CA VAL A 151 0.43 -2.81 10.13
C VAL A 151 -0.78 -2.04 10.68
N ALA A 152 -0.99 -0.80 10.25
CA ALA A 152 -2.03 0.08 10.81
C ALA A 152 -3.45 -0.16 10.29
N GLY A 153 -3.63 -0.74 9.09
CA GLY A 153 -4.94 -0.94 8.45
C GLY A 153 -5.53 0.33 7.80
N THR A 154 -4.85 1.46 7.96
CA THR A 154 -5.15 2.77 7.37
C THR A 154 -3.85 3.43 6.93
N PHE A 155 -3.89 4.47 6.09
CA PHE A 155 -2.66 5.16 5.68
C PHE A 155 -1.87 5.68 6.88
N ALA A 156 -0.63 5.21 7.01
CA ALA A 156 0.25 5.53 8.11
C ALA A 156 1.70 5.66 7.64
N THR A 157 2.45 6.49 8.33
CA THR A 157 3.91 6.57 8.23
C THR A 157 4.54 5.73 9.35
N PRO A 158 5.83 5.37 9.25
CA PRO A 158 6.51 4.63 10.31
C PRO A 158 6.41 5.30 11.70
N SER A 159 6.53 6.62 11.77
CA SER A 159 6.45 7.37 13.03
C SER A 159 5.06 7.30 13.68
N ASP A 160 3.99 7.13 12.91
CA ASP A 160 2.65 6.94 13.46
C ASP A 160 2.56 5.63 14.28
N LEU A 161 3.35 4.59 13.92
CA LEU A 161 3.37 3.32 14.65
C LEU A 161 4.11 3.38 15.98
N ASP A 162 5.04 4.32 16.14
CA ASP A 162 5.83 4.51 17.37
C ASP A 162 5.11 5.42 18.37
N SER A 163 4.19 6.26 17.88
CA SER A 163 3.39 7.17 18.70
C SER A 163 2.33 6.48 19.58
N GLY A 164 2.26 5.14 19.59
CA GLY A 164 1.30 4.36 20.38
C GLY A 164 -0.13 4.35 19.84
N ARG A 165 -0.42 5.11 18.78
CA ARG A 165 -1.75 5.25 18.15
C ARG A 165 -2.38 3.90 17.74
N PHE A 166 -1.57 2.89 17.46
CA PHE A 166 -2.02 1.59 16.94
C PHE A 166 -1.71 0.41 17.88
N ASN A 167 -1.34 0.66 19.13
CA ASN A 167 -1.13 -0.41 20.12
C ASN A 167 -2.48 -1.00 20.55
N VAL A 168 -2.95 -2.02 19.84
CA VAL A 168 -4.13 -2.81 20.22
C VAL A 168 -3.72 -3.86 21.26
N LYS A 169 -3.48 -3.43 22.50
CA LYS A 169 -3.57 -4.24 23.73
C LYS A 169 -3.84 -3.34 24.95
N GLU A 170 -5.02 -2.73 25.01
CA GLU A 170 -5.64 -2.29 26.27
C GLU A 170 -7.11 -1.91 25.99
N ASN A 171 -7.98 -2.90 26.11
CA ASN A 171 -9.36 -2.80 26.58
C ASN A 171 -9.90 -4.24 26.63
N SER A 172 -9.40 -4.95 27.65
CA SER A 172 -10.14 -6.00 28.35
C SER A 172 -11.34 -5.38 29.07
#